data_AF-A0A1B8Y9Z1-F1
#
_entry.id   AF-A0A1B8Y9Z1-F1
#
_cell.length_a   1.000
_cell.length_b   1.000
_cell.length_c   1.000
_cell.angle_alpha   90.00
_cell.angle_beta   90.00
_cell.angle_gamma   90.00
#
_symmetry.space_group_name_H-M   'P 1'
#
loop_
_entity.id
_entity.type
_entity.pdbx_description
1 polymer ?
#
loop_
_entity_poly.entity_id
_entity_poly.type
_entity_poly.pdbx_seq_one_letter_code
_entity_poly.pdbx_strand_id
1 'polypeptide(L)'
;VQEPGSYRQDAWAMTDQEKMEAVPVLHQEGNQLYKQGKTNDAAAKYYEAIACLKSLQMKEQPGSPDWIALDLKITPLLLNYCQCKLLEGDYYQVLEHCSSILNKYSDNVKALFKRGRAHAAVWNASEAERDFSRAVSLDPSLAPLVAKEMKKLEERLHEKNLEDKIRFRNIFH
;
A
#
# COMPACT_ATOMS: atom_id res chain seq x y z
N VAL A 1 -4.56 -9.45 35.68
CA VAL A 1 -3.32 -8.84 36.20
C VAL A 1 -2.36 -8.77 35.03
N GLN A 2 -2.11 -7.57 34.50
CA GLN A 2 -1.12 -7.36 33.43
C GLN A 2 0.27 -7.54 34.04
N GLU A 3 1.16 -8.24 33.34
CA GLU A 3 2.54 -8.45 33.80
C GLU A 3 3.29 -7.10 33.87
N PRO A 4 3.97 -6.79 34.99
CA PRO A 4 4.69 -5.53 35.16
C PRO A 4 6.01 -5.61 34.38
N GLY A 5 6.02 -5.04 33.17
CA GLY A 5 7.20 -4.97 32.30
C GLY A 5 6.93 -4.63 30.84
N SER A 6 5.68 -4.67 30.37
CA SER A 6 5.36 -4.47 28.96
C SER A 6 5.24 -3.00 28.53
N TYR A 7 6.04 -2.10 29.10
CA TYR A 7 6.14 -0.75 28.55
C TYR A 7 7.01 -0.84 27.29
N ARG A 8 6.38 -1.06 26.12
CA ARG A 8 7.04 -0.77 24.83
C ARG A 8 7.41 0.71 24.91
N GLN A 9 8.70 0.98 25.09
CA GLN A 9 9.20 2.33 24.99
C GLN A 9 8.79 2.88 23.63
N ASP A 10 8.23 4.08 23.61
CA ASP A 10 7.91 4.77 22.38
C ASP A 10 9.14 4.73 21.43
N ALA A 11 8.91 4.64 20.12
CA ALA A 11 9.96 4.48 19.11
C ALA A 11 11.08 5.55 19.16
N TRP A 12 10.89 6.65 19.90
CA TRP A 12 11.91 7.69 20.14
C TRP A 12 12.94 7.33 21.22
N ALA A 13 12.63 6.42 22.14
CA ALA A 13 13.51 6.02 23.25
C ALA A 13 14.35 4.76 22.95
N MET A 14 14.03 4.05 21.86
CA MET A 14 14.78 2.88 21.42
C MET A 14 16.12 3.25 20.77
N THR A 15 17.16 2.49 21.10
CA THR A 15 18.45 2.51 20.38
C THR A 15 18.30 2.03 18.94
N ASP A 16 19.29 2.32 18.11
CA ASP A 16 19.25 1.92 16.69
C ASP A 16 19.23 0.40 16.51
N GLN A 17 19.94 -0.32 17.39
CA GLN A 17 19.94 -1.78 17.40
C GLN A 17 18.58 -2.35 17.79
N GLU A 18 17.96 -1.83 18.86
CA GLU A 18 16.63 -2.27 19.29
C GLU A 18 15.57 -2.01 18.21
N LYS A 19 15.67 -0.88 17.48
CA LYS A 19 14.79 -0.60 16.35
C LYS A 19 14.92 -1.65 15.25
N MET A 20 16.15 -2.05 14.91
CA MET A 20 16.39 -3.08 13.89
C MET A 20 15.87 -4.45 14.32
N GLU A 21 16.00 -4.80 15.60
CA GLU A 21 15.51 -6.06 16.16
C GLU A 21 13.98 -6.11 16.29
N ALA A 22 13.33 -4.97 16.53
CA ALA A 22 11.88 -4.88 16.61
C ALA A 22 11.18 -5.03 15.25
N VAL A 23 11.81 -4.62 14.14
CA VAL A 23 11.19 -4.61 12.81
C VAL A 23 10.67 -6.00 12.38
N PRO A 24 11.44 -7.10 12.47
CA PRO A 24 10.94 -8.44 12.15
C PRO A 24 9.77 -8.88 13.03
N VAL A 25 9.79 -8.54 14.33
CA VAL A 25 8.72 -8.88 15.28
C VAL A 25 7.43 -8.14 14.91
N LEU A 26 7.52 -6.82 14.69
CA LEU A 26 6.39 -6.00 14.25
C LEU A 26 5.83 -6.47 12.90
N HIS A 27 6.70 -6.85 11.96
CA HIS A 27 6.28 -7.38 10.67
C HIS A 27 5.49 -8.69 10.83
N GLN A 28 5.97 -9.60 11.68
CA GLN A 28 5.31 -10.86 11.96
C GLN A 28 3.96 -10.66 12.66
N GLU A 29 3.89 -9.79 13.67
CA GLU A 29 2.64 -9.42 14.36
C GLU A 29 1.63 -8.84 13.37
N GLY A 30 2.06 -7.89 12.52
CA GLY A 30 1.21 -7.31 11.47
C GLY A 30 0.68 -8.37 10.50
N ASN A 31 1.52 -9.32 10.08
CA ASN A 31 1.10 -10.41 9.20
C ASN A 31 0.08 -11.35 9.87
N GLN A 32 0.23 -11.62 11.17
CA GLN A 32 -0.71 -12.43 11.94
C GLN A 32 -2.07 -11.72 12.08
N LEU A 33 -2.07 -10.44 12.45
CA LEU A 33 -3.28 -9.63 12.56
C LEU A 33 -4.00 -9.51 11.22
N TYR A 34 -3.25 -9.33 10.12
CA TYR A 34 -3.81 -9.30 8.78
C TYR A 34 -4.52 -10.61 8.42
N LYS A 35 -3.91 -11.77 8.74
CA LYS A 35 -4.53 -13.09 8.53
C LYS A 35 -5.79 -13.29 9.37
N GLN A 36 -5.90 -12.63 10.53
CA GLN A 36 -7.09 -12.64 11.37
C GLN A 36 -8.19 -11.67 10.90
N GLY A 37 -7.94 -10.91 9.81
CA GLY A 37 -8.87 -9.89 9.31
C GLY A 37 -8.84 -8.57 10.10
N LYS A 38 -7.93 -8.42 11.08
CA LYS A 38 -7.74 -7.19 11.86
C LYS A 38 -6.86 -6.21 11.12
N THR A 39 -7.38 -5.62 10.03
CA THR A 39 -6.59 -4.80 9.10
C THR A 39 -6.06 -3.52 9.73
N ASN A 40 -6.86 -2.84 10.57
CA ASN A 40 -6.43 -1.62 11.26
C ASN A 40 -5.24 -1.89 12.19
N ASP A 41 -5.33 -2.94 13.01
CA ASP A 41 -4.25 -3.32 13.93
C ASP A 41 -2.99 -3.76 13.15
N ALA A 42 -3.17 -4.48 12.04
CA ALA A 42 -2.08 -4.85 11.15
C ALA A 42 -1.39 -3.62 10.55
N ALA A 43 -2.17 -2.64 10.07
CA ALA A 43 -1.68 -1.38 9.54
C ALA A 43 -0.85 -0.62 10.57
N ALA A 44 -1.30 -0.57 11.83
CA ALA A 44 -0.56 0.05 12.92
C ALA A 44 0.81 -0.62 13.14
N LYS A 45 0.88 -1.95 13.11
CA LYS A 45 2.16 -2.68 13.26
C LYS A 45 3.11 -2.47 12.09
N TYR A 46 2.62 -2.43 10.85
CA TYR A 46 3.47 -2.08 9.71
C TYR A 46 3.96 -0.63 9.81
N TYR A 47 3.11 0.30 10.25
CA TYR A 47 3.46 1.70 10.42
C TYR A 47 4.54 1.89 11.50
N GLU A 48 4.41 1.23 12.66
CA GLU A 48 5.44 1.18 13.70
C GLU A 48 6.79 0.70 13.13
N ALA A 49 6.80 -0.41 12.38
CA ALA A 49 8.03 -0.95 11.77
C ALA A 49 8.65 0.00 10.74
N ILE A 50 7.83 0.65 9.91
CA ILE A 50 8.28 1.65 8.93
C ILE A 50 8.89 2.86 9.65
N ALA A 51 8.29 3.32 10.75
CA ALA A 51 8.79 4.45 11.53
C ALA A 51 10.17 4.14 12.14
N CYS A 52 10.38 2.92 12.66
CA CYS A 52 11.70 2.47 13.12
C CYS A 52 12.74 2.59 12.00
N LEU A 53 12.47 1.99 10.83
CA LEU A 53 13.40 2.01 9.69
C LEU A 53 13.63 3.42 9.12
N LYS A 54 12.58 4.24 9.01
CA LYS A 54 12.71 5.63 8.55
C LYS A 54 13.57 6.45 9.49
N SER A 55 13.43 6.26 10.81
CA SER A 55 14.27 6.97 11.79
C SER A 55 15.76 6.65 11.66
N LEU A 56 16.10 5.42 11.23
CA LEU A 56 17.47 5.03 10.90
C LEU A 56 17.90 5.62 9.56
N GLN A 57 17.03 5.51 8.55
CA GLN A 57 17.30 6.00 7.19
C GLN A 57 17.57 7.51 7.17
N MET A 58 16.94 8.29 8.05
CA MET A 58 17.18 9.72 8.20
C MET A 58 18.59 10.08 8.69
N LYS A 59 19.33 9.13 9.28
CA LYS A 59 20.73 9.33 9.70
C LYS A 59 21.71 9.04 8.56
N GLU A 60 21.25 8.38 7.51
CA GLU A 60 22.07 7.99 6.37
C GLU A 60 22.01 9.03 5.24
N GLN A 61 23.11 9.17 4.51
CA GLN A 61 23.14 10.03 3.33
C GLN A 61 22.19 9.48 2.25
N PRO A 62 21.26 10.28 1.71
CA PRO A 62 20.38 9.84 0.62
C PRO A 62 21.19 9.28 -0.57
N GLY A 63 20.87 8.05 -0.97
CA GLY A 63 21.55 7.35 -2.06
C GLY A 63 22.81 6.56 -1.65
N SER A 64 23.24 6.61 -0.38
CA SER A 64 24.29 5.70 0.11
C SER A 64 23.82 4.23 0.07
N PRO A 65 24.74 3.26 0.03
CA PRO A 65 24.38 1.84 0.12
C PRO A 65 23.50 1.51 1.33
N ASP A 66 23.80 2.09 2.50
CA ASP A 66 23.04 1.87 3.73
C ASP A 66 21.64 2.48 3.68
N TRP A 67 21.51 3.70 3.11
CA TRP A 67 20.22 4.34 2.88
C TRP A 67 19.32 3.50 1.96
N ILE A 68 19.90 2.98 0.87
CA ILE A 68 19.20 2.12 -0.10
C ILE A 68 18.82 0.78 0.56
N ALA A 69 19.69 0.19 1.36
CA ALA A 69 19.41 -1.05 2.08
C ALA A 69 18.23 -0.91 3.04
N LEU A 70 18.13 0.23 3.74
CA LEU A 70 16.98 0.56 4.59
C LEU A 70 15.72 0.80 3.76
N ASP A 71 15.81 1.49 2.62
CA ASP A 71 14.67 1.74 1.73
C ASP A 71 14.07 0.44 1.16
N LEU A 72 14.93 -0.52 0.79
CA LEU A 72 14.53 -1.84 0.33
C LEU A 72 13.84 -2.66 1.45
N LYS A 73 14.22 -2.45 2.72
CA LYS A 73 13.53 -3.06 3.88
C LYS A 73 12.18 -2.40 4.17
N ILE A 74 12.07 -1.08 3.97
CA ILE A 74 10.82 -0.32 4.15
C ILE A 74 9.77 -0.73 3.11
N THR A 75 10.19 -0.93 1.86
CA THR A 75 9.29 -1.20 0.72
C THR A 75 8.26 -2.32 0.96
N PRO A 76 8.62 -3.55 1.38
CA PRO A 76 7.64 -4.61 1.64
C PRO A 76 6.68 -4.29 2.78
N LEU A 77 7.14 -3.60 3.83
CA LEU A 77 6.29 -3.17 4.95
C LEU A 77 5.28 -2.12 4.48
N LEU A 78 5.73 -1.16 3.67
CA LEU A 78 4.88 -0.11 3.11
C LEU A 78 3.85 -0.69 2.14
N LEU A 79 4.20 -1.71 1.36
CA LEU A 79 3.24 -2.43 0.51
C LEU A 79 2.20 -3.21 1.33
N ASN A 80 2.59 -3.80 2.46
CA ASN A 80 1.66 -4.45 3.38
C ASN A 80 0.72 -3.43 4.06
N TYR A 81 1.25 -2.27 4.45
CA TYR A 81 0.43 -1.14 4.92
C TYR A 81 -0.58 -0.68 3.85
N CYS A 82 -0.13 -0.46 2.62
CA CYS A 82 -1.00 -0.10 1.49
C CYS A 82 -2.08 -1.16 1.24
N GLN A 83 -1.78 -2.44 1.44
CA GLN A 83 -2.78 -3.49 1.34
C GLN A 83 -3.89 -3.34 2.39
N CYS A 84 -3.55 -2.96 3.63
CA CYS A 84 -4.54 -2.70 4.66
C CYS A 84 -5.41 -1.49 4.30
N LYS A 85 -4.78 -0.39 3.83
CA LYS A 85 -5.49 0.81 3.40
C LYS A 85 -6.42 0.60 2.20
N LEU A 86 -6.05 -0.27 1.26
CA LEU A 86 -6.96 -0.71 0.20
C LEU A 86 -8.22 -1.41 0.74
N LEU A 87 -8.12 -2.19 1.82
CA LEU A 87 -9.25 -2.89 2.42
C LEU A 87 -10.13 -1.93 3.24
N GLU A 88 -9.54 -0.90 3.84
CA GLU A 88 -10.22 0.15 4.59
C GLU A 88 -10.89 1.21 3.70
N GLY A 89 -10.60 1.20 2.38
CA GLY A 89 -11.10 2.20 1.44
C GLY A 89 -10.34 3.52 1.45
N ASP A 90 -9.19 3.59 2.11
CA ASP A 90 -8.33 4.77 2.14
C ASP A 90 -7.38 4.77 0.94
N TYR A 91 -7.94 5.10 -0.22
CA TYR A 91 -7.24 4.99 -1.50
C TYR A 91 -6.16 6.07 -1.68
N TYR A 92 -6.32 7.26 -1.09
CA TYR A 92 -5.37 8.36 -1.28
C TYR A 92 -4.00 8.05 -0.67
N GLN A 93 -3.96 7.45 0.53
CA GLN A 93 -2.70 6.99 1.12
C GLN A 93 -2.00 5.93 0.25
N VAL A 94 -2.79 5.02 -0.35
CA VAL A 94 -2.26 4.00 -1.25
C VAL A 94 -1.64 4.63 -2.50
N LEU A 95 -2.32 5.61 -3.10
CA LEU A 95 -1.84 6.33 -4.28
C LEU A 95 -0.52 7.05 -4.00
N GLU A 96 -0.43 7.75 -2.87
CA GLU A 96 0.77 8.49 -2.46
C GLU A 96 1.95 7.53 -2.26
N HIS A 97 1.79 6.53 -1.40
CA HIS A 97 2.86 5.62 -1.04
C HIS A 97 3.31 4.73 -2.21
N CYS A 98 2.37 4.19 -3.01
CA CYS A 98 2.75 3.40 -4.17
C CYS A 98 3.43 4.26 -5.23
N SER A 99 3.04 5.53 -5.41
CA SER A 99 3.73 6.44 -6.33
C SER A 99 5.14 6.76 -5.86
N SER A 100 5.34 6.96 -4.55
CA SER A 100 6.67 7.15 -3.97
C SER A 100 7.58 5.93 -4.19
N ILE A 101 7.05 4.71 -4.04
CA ILE A 101 7.78 3.47 -4.34
C ILE A 101 8.14 3.42 -5.83
N LEU A 102 7.17 3.66 -6.72
CA LEU A 102 7.36 3.54 -8.17
C LEU A 102 8.27 4.62 -8.76
N ASN A 103 8.41 5.77 -8.09
CA ASN A 103 9.40 6.78 -8.47
C ASN A 103 10.85 6.29 -8.27
N LYS A 104 11.08 5.37 -7.33
CA LYS A 104 12.40 4.79 -7.04
C LYS A 104 12.59 3.42 -7.71
N TYR A 105 11.52 2.62 -7.73
CA TYR A 105 11.49 1.24 -8.17
C TYR A 105 10.32 1.03 -9.15
N SER A 106 10.48 1.54 -10.37
CA SER A 106 9.42 1.59 -11.39
C SER A 106 8.82 0.23 -11.75
N ASP A 107 9.59 -0.84 -11.57
CA ASP A 107 9.21 -2.20 -11.93
C ASP A 107 8.67 -3.01 -10.74
N ASN A 108 8.32 -2.34 -9.63
CA ASN A 108 7.69 -3.00 -8.49
C ASN A 108 6.25 -3.41 -8.82
N VAL A 109 6.08 -4.67 -9.25
CA VAL A 109 4.80 -5.26 -9.65
C VAL A 109 3.71 -5.11 -8.58
N LYS A 110 4.05 -5.30 -7.30
CA LYS A 110 3.11 -5.18 -6.19
C LYS A 110 2.62 -3.74 -6.01
N ALA A 111 3.50 -2.75 -6.17
CA ALA A 111 3.15 -1.33 -6.10
C ALA A 111 2.25 -0.93 -7.27
N LEU A 112 2.59 -1.34 -8.50
CA LEU A 112 1.77 -1.11 -9.70
C LEU A 112 0.36 -1.67 -9.50
N PHE A 113 0.25 -2.93 -9.11
CA PHE A 113 -1.05 -3.58 -8.93
C PHE A 113 -1.90 -2.90 -7.83
N LYS A 114 -1.30 -2.52 -6.69
CA LYS A 114 -2.02 -1.83 -5.61
C LYS A 114 -2.44 -0.42 -6.02
N ARG A 115 -1.58 0.34 -6.71
CA ARG A 115 -1.90 1.68 -7.21
C ARG A 115 -3.00 1.63 -8.28
N GLY A 116 -2.96 0.65 -9.18
CA GLY A 116 -4.02 0.41 -10.17
C GLY A 116 -5.37 0.14 -9.52
N ARG A 117 -5.42 -0.69 -8.46
CA ARG A 117 -6.66 -0.91 -7.67
C ARG A 117 -7.16 0.37 -7.00
N ALA A 118 -6.27 1.18 -6.44
CA ALA A 118 -6.64 2.46 -5.83
C ALA A 118 -7.18 3.45 -6.88
N HIS A 119 -6.52 3.58 -8.04
CA HIS A 119 -7.00 4.39 -9.16
C HIS A 119 -8.39 3.96 -9.64
N ALA A 120 -8.61 2.64 -9.82
CA ALA A 120 -9.91 2.11 -10.20
C ALA A 120 -10.99 2.42 -9.16
N ALA A 121 -10.65 2.40 -7.87
CA ALA A 121 -11.58 2.72 -6.79
C ALA A 121 -12.03 4.19 -6.82
N VAL A 122 -11.13 5.11 -7.15
CA VAL A 122 -11.40 6.56 -7.24
C VAL A 122 -11.75 7.06 -8.65
N TRP A 123 -12.12 6.15 -9.57
CA TRP A 123 -12.57 6.46 -10.93
C TRP A 123 -11.51 6.99 -11.90
N ASN A 124 -10.23 6.82 -11.59
CA ASN A 124 -9.11 7.16 -12.47
C ASN A 124 -8.83 5.98 -13.42
N ALA A 125 -9.72 5.78 -14.40
CA ALA A 125 -9.71 4.57 -15.23
C ALA A 125 -8.46 4.41 -16.10
N SER A 126 -8.00 5.50 -16.72
CA SER A 126 -6.82 5.51 -17.59
C SER A 126 -5.55 5.13 -16.82
N GLU A 127 -5.38 5.70 -15.62
CA GLU A 127 -4.25 5.42 -14.75
C GLU A 127 -4.30 3.99 -14.21
N ALA A 128 -5.49 3.48 -13.88
CA ALA A 128 -5.66 2.09 -13.46
C ALA A 128 -5.26 1.11 -14.58
N GLU A 129 -5.72 1.34 -15.81
CA GLU A 129 -5.39 0.51 -16.96
C GLU A 129 -3.88 0.51 -17.25
N ARG A 130 -3.23 1.68 -17.17
CA ARG A 130 -1.79 1.81 -17.36
C ARG A 130 -1.00 1.00 -16.32
N ASP A 131 -1.37 1.12 -15.04
CA ASP A 131 -0.71 0.41 -13.95
C ASP A 131 -0.92 -1.11 -14.05
N PHE A 132 -2.14 -1.53 -14.36
CA PHE A 132 -2.47 -2.95 -14.54
C PHE A 132 -1.76 -3.55 -15.76
N SER A 133 -1.73 -2.86 -16.89
CA SER A 133 -1.02 -3.30 -18.09
C SER A 133 0.48 -3.44 -17.83
N ARG A 134 1.08 -2.47 -17.13
CA ARG A 134 2.48 -2.56 -16.71
C ARG A 134 2.72 -3.75 -15.78
N ALA A 135 1.85 -3.97 -14.79
CA ALA A 135 1.95 -5.11 -13.87
C ALA A 135 1.90 -6.45 -14.61
N VAL A 136 0.98 -6.64 -15.57
CA VAL A 136 0.88 -7.88 -16.38
C VAL A 136 2.08 -8.06 -17.29
N SER A 137 2.62 -6.99 -17.89
CA SER A 137 3.82 -7.10 -18.72
C SER A 137 5.05 -7.56 -17.93
N LEU A 138 5.14 -7.21 -16.65
CA LEU A 138 6.23 -7.62 -15.76
C LEU A 138 5.99 -9.00 -15.12
N ASP A 139 4.74 -9.32 -14.81
CA ASP A 139 4.32 -10.60 -14.24
C ASP A 139 3.03 -11.09 -14.92
N PRO A 140 3.15 -11.90 -15.99
CA PRO A 140 1.99 -12.43 -16.71
C PRO A 140 1.05 -13.30 -15.86
N SER A 141 1.50 -13.82 -14.71
CA SER A 141 0.66 -14.62 -13.81
C SER A 141 -0.49 -13.80 -13.20
N LEU A 142 -0.37 -12.46 -13.19
CA LEU A 142 -1.41 -11.55 -12.72
C LEU A 142 -2.54 -11.34 -13.73
N ALA A 143 -2.42 -11.78 -14.98
CA ALA A 143 -3.41 -11.51 -16.03
C ALA A 143 -4.86 -11.88 -15.65
N PRO A 144 -5.15 -13.06 -15.06
CA PRO A 144 -6.52 -13.41 -14.65
C PRO A 144 -7.06 -12.49 -13.54
N LEU A 145 -6.19 -12.08 -12.61
CA LEU A 145 -6.55 -11.19 -11.52
C LEU A 145 -6.82 -9.76 -12.02
N VAL A 146 -5.96 -9.27 -12.92
CA VAL A 146 -6.13 -7.97 -13.57
C VAL A 146 -7.39 -7.93 -14.43
N ALA A 147 -7.66 -8.97 -15.22
CA ALA A 147 -8.87 -9.06 -16.02
C ALA A 147 -10.14 -8.96 -15.14
N LYS A 148 -10.12 -9.56 -13.96
CA LYS A 148 -11.23 -9.46 -12.99
C LYS A 148 -11.42 -8.03 -12.47
N GLU A 149 -10.33 -7.32 -12.15
CA GLU A 149 -10.42 -5.93 -11.66
C GLU A 149 -10.83 -4.97 -12.78
N MET A 150 -10.34 -5.16 -14.01
CA MET A 150 -10.72 -4.37 -15.18
C MET A 150 -12.20 -4.55 -15.53
N LYS A 151 -12.71 -5.78 -15.52
CA LYS A 151 -14.14 -6.05 -15.74
C LYS A 151 -15.03 -5.29 -14.75
N LYS A 152 -14.68 -5.28 -13.47
CA LYS A 152 -15.44 -4.50 -12.46
C LYS A 152 -15.41 -3.00 -12.72
N LEU A 153 -14.26 -2.47 -13.17
CA LEU A 153 -14.12 -1.07 -13.51
C LEU A 153 -14.99 -0.71 -14.73
N GLU A 154 -14.97 -1.53 -15.77
CA GLU A 154 -15.81 -1.37 -16.96
C GLU A 154 -17.30 -1.37 -16.62
N GLU A 155 -17.76 -2.33 -15.81
CA GLU A 155 -19.14 -2.42 -15.33
C GLU A 155 -19.57 -1.12 -14.61
N ARG A 156 -18.75 -0.64 -13.65
CA ARG A 156 -19.02 0.60 -12.92
C ARG A 156 -19.04 1.85 -13.81
N LEU A 157 -18.15 1.92 -14.80
CA LEU A 157 -18.13 3.04 -15.76
C LEU A 157 -19.35 3.00 -16.67
N HIS A 158 -19.78 1.80 -17.09
CA HIS A 158 -20.98 1.63 -17.89
C HIS A 158 -22.23 2.11 -17.14
N GLU A 159 -22.41 1.68 -15.89
CA GLU A 159 -23.50 2.12 -15.02
C GLU A 159 -23.53 3.64 -14.85
N LYS A 160 -22.39 4.25 -14.53
CA LYS A 160 -22.26 5.71 -14.40
C LYS A 160 -22.66 6.44 -15.69
N ASN A 161 -22.21 5.94 -16.85
CA ASN A 161 -22.56 6.53 -18.14
C ASN A 161 -24.06 6.42 -18.45
N LEU A 162 -24.72 5.34 -18.03
CA LEU A 162 -26.18 5.21 -18.17
C LEU A 162 -26.92 6.18 -17.26
N GLU A 163 -26.48 6.32 -16.00
CA GLU A 163 -27.04 7.29 -15.05
C GLU A 163 -26.91 8.73 -15.57
N ASP A 164 -25.72 9.10 -16.06
CA ASP A 164 -25.47 10.43 -16.60
C ASP A 164 -26.37 10.71 -17.82
N LYS A 165 -26.53 9.74 -18.74
CA LYS A 165 -27.47 9.87 -19.87
C LYS A 165 -28.92 10.10 -19.42
N ILE A 166 -29.38 9.38 -18.40
CA ILE A 166 -30.73 9.55 -17.85
C ILE A 166 -30.88 10.93 -17.20
N ARG A 167 -29.88 11.36 -16.41
CA ARG A 167 -29.85 12.69 -15.79
C ARG A 167 -29.91 13.81 -16.83
N PHE A 168 -29.07 13.74 -17.86
CA PHE A 168 -29.09 14.74 -18.94
C PHE A 168 -30.45 14.79 -19.63
N ARG A 169 -31.06 13.65 -19.96
CA ARG A 169 -32.39 13.62 -20.57
C ARG A 169 -33.45 14.32 -19.70
N ASN A 170 -33.39 14.15 -18.38
CA ASN A 170 -34.35 14.75 -17.45
C ASN A 170 -34.10 16.25 -17.19
N ILE A 171 -32.93 16.79 -17.53
CA ILE A 171 -32.62 18.23 -17.41
C ILE A 171 -33.15 19.03 -18.62
N PHE A 172 -33.30 18.39 -19.79
CA PHE A 172 -33.73 19.04 -21.03
C PHE A 172 -35.21 18.78 -21.38
N HIS A 173 -36.00 18.23 -20.45
CA HIS A 173 -37.45 18.11 -20.49
C HIS A 173 -38.08 18.90 -19.35
#